data_AF-A0A3P7L1T0-F1
#
_entry.id   AF-A0A3P7L1T0-F1
#
_cell.length_a   1.000
_cell.length_b   1.000
_cell.length_c   1.000
_cell.angle_alpha   90.00
_cell.angle_beta   90.00
_cell.angle_gamma   90.00
#
_symmetry.space_group_name_H-M   'P 1'
#
loop_
_entity.id
_entity.type
_entity.pdbx_description
1 polymer ?
#
loop_
_entity_poly.entity_id
_entity_poly.type
_entity_poly.pdbx_seq_one_letter_code
_entity_poly.pdbx_strand_id
1 'polypeptide(L)'
;MAPNQFLKPETAHEKAKELISVGKKSNALEVLYEMMKFRRARNWQKSLEEPMLLFVELCIELKKNQHFKRIIHQYRNISIQECPQSLDDVLKHYFNLIKTRTEEARQESKDAVPDVEDLEITETPESLMLNAVSAEGTQGRSDHTILMPWLKFLWEAYRICLDLVRNNSKFEHVYHRIVRDAFDFCVEYGRKTEFRKLSEMLRMHTTRIQTQPVAQNAISLTNPDTQIWHFETRLRQLDCAMQLELYNEAFKTVEDIWNLVLLAKTIDRPALMADYYNRAAELFLRSGCYLFHAAAVYKRLILHREHKKALTSDELSALGSKALCAALSVPLPQARSPFSLMSSDYNQAKQKALANLLGLSTVPTRSSLLTDLSMGKIQSIVPPELAQLYQAFEVDFQPLKLFEKVKPAFDRIAVNPALSVYQAPLQEVLVSKTLLQLSQVYRTLHFSQLAKLCPFFEPLALERCVIELISNLELPMRVDHRRQAIIFDVYIDLGISQKDYTQAIGVPAQSQVVPRIYRLAGFRRNMTNIRSILTVCTVSPTIRLATSPCWIRSPAGLASIPAARKGSQSIMVAKGCSVVDNRDGEEEG
;
A
#
# COMPACT_ATOMS: atom_id res chain seq x y z
N MET A 1 40.02 -7.57 46.82
CA MET A 1 38.65 -7.02 46.70
C MET A 1 38.55 -5.86 47.68
N ALA A 2 38.53 -4.62 47.19
CA ALA A 2 38.43 -3.44 48.05
C ALA A 2 36.98 -3.27 48.56
N PRO A 3 36.76 -2.72 49.77
CA PRO A 3 35.46 -2.73 50.43
C PRO A 3 34.49 -1.77 49.74
N ASN A 4 33.26 -2.25 49.54
CA ASN A 4 32.10 -1.55 48.97
C ASN A 4 31.71 -0.31 49.81
N GLN A 5 32.32 0.85 49.53
CA GLN A 5 32.10 2.10 50.28
C GLN A 5 31.04 3.05 49.67
N PHE A 6 30.53 2.77 48.47
CA PHE A 6 29.54 3.64 47.79
C PHE A 6 28.11 3.20 48.12
N LEU A 7 27.65 3.52 49.33
CA LEU A 7 26.31 3.15 49.78
C LEU A 7 25.24 4.23 49.58
N LYS A 8 25.62 5.50 49.44
CA LYS A 8 24.68 6.61 49.25
C LYS A 8 24.76 7.13 47.81
N PRO A 9 23.62 7.40 47.15
CA PRO A 9 23.62 7.89 45.76
C PRO A 9 24.32 9.25 45.63
N GLU A 10 24.19 10.12 46.63
CA GLU A 10 24.86 11.43 46.68
C GLU A 10 26.39 11.30 46.67
N THR A 11 26.95 10.38 47.46
CA THR A 11 28.42 10.21 47.53
C THR A 11 28.98 9.57 46.27
N ALA A 12 28.21 8.71 45.60
CA ALA A 12 28.58 8.17 44.30
C ALA A 12 28.56 9.26 43.21
N HIS A 13 27.60 10.18 43.26
CA HIS A 13 27.49 11.31 42.34
C HIS A 13 28.65 12.30 42.47
N GLU A 14 28.97 12.74 43.69
CA GLU A 14 30.10 13.64 43.93
C GLU A 14 31.42 13.02 43.47
N LYS A 15 31.65 11.75 43.79
CA LYS A 15 32.84 11.04 43.34
C LYS A 15 32.90 10.87 41.82
N ALA A 16 31.77 10.65 41.17
CA ALA A 16 31.71 10.61 39.71
C ALA A 16 32.10 11.98 39.13
N LYS A 17 31.61 13.09 39.70
CA LYS A 17 31.99 14.45 39.30
C LYS A 17 33.49 14.72 39.49
N GLU A 18 34.09 14.27 40.60
CA GLU A 18 35.54 14.36 40.83
C GLU A 18 36.33 13.55 39.80
N LEU A 19 35.87 12.34 39.46
CA LEU A 19 36.54 11.53 38.44
C LEU A 19 36.41 12.14 37.03
N ILE A 20 35.32 12.83 36.75
CA ILE A 20 35.13 13.60 35.51
C ILE A 20 36.08 14.78 35.46
N SER A 21 36.28 15.51 36.56
CA SER A 21 37.21 16.65 36.60
C SER A 21 38.67 16.22 36.39
N VAL A 22 39.02 15.00 36.81
CA VAL A 22 40.33 14.37 36.55
C VAL A 22 40.43 13.75 35.14
N GLY A 23 39.36 13.81 34.33
CA GLY A 23 39.33 13.27 32.96
C GLY A 23 39.12 11.75 32.87
N LYS A 24 38.94 11.05 34.00
CA LYS A 24 38.75 9.58 34.05
C LYS A 24 37.27 9.21 33.90
N LYS A 25 36.68 9.54 32.75
CA LYS A 25 35.25 9.32 32.44
C LYS A 25 34.81 7.85 32.50
N SER A 26 35.65 6.91 32.07
CA SER A 26 35.31 5.46 32.15
C SER A 26 35.18 4.97 33.59
N ASN A 27 36.05 5.44 34.49
CA ASN A 27 36.00 5.05 35.90
C ASN A 27 34.79 5.69 36.60
N ALA A 28 34.45 6.94 36.25
CA ALA A 28 33.24 7.60 36.72
C ALA A 28 31.98 6.79 36.35
N LEU A 29 31.91 6.31 35.10
CA LEU A 29 30.82 5.45 34.63
C LEU A 29 30.74 4.13 35.41
N GLU A 30 31.88 3.50 35.73
CA GLU A 30 31.91 2.26 36.52
C GLU A 30 31.41 2.47 37.95
N VAL A 31 31.79 3.57 38.60
CA VAL A 31 31.30 3.91 39.95
C VAL A 31 29.78 4.04 39.96
N LEU A 32 29.20 4.75 38.98
CA LEU A 32 27.75 4.90 38.86
C LEU A 32 27.06 3.57 38.48
N TYR A 33 27.68 2.78 37.60
CA TYR A 33 27.18 1.46 37.20
C TYR A 33 27.12 0.48 38.38
N GLU A 34 28.15 0.45 39.22
CA GLU A 34 28.18 -0.36 40.43
C GLU A 34 27.10 0.08 41.43
N MET A 35 26.98 1.39 41.66
CA MET A 35 25.96 1.97 42.55
C MET A 35 24.56 1.51 42.15
N MET A 36 24.22 1.57 40.86
CA MET A 36 22.91 1.19 40.35
C MET A 36 22.64 -0.31 40.46
N LYS A 37 23.69 -1.14 40.44
CA LYS A 37 23.57 -2.60 40.59
C LYS A 37 23.23 -3.04 42.01
N PHE A 38 23.54 -2.25 43.04
CA PHE A 38 23.36 -2.64 44.44
C PHE A 38 21.90 -2.79 44.88
N ARG A 39 21.62 -3.79 45.72
CA ARG A 39 20.27 -4.12 46.23
C ARG A 39 19.61 -3.03 47.08
N ARG A 40 20.38 -2.12 47.72
CA ARG A 40 19.82 -1.05 48.58
C ARG A 40 19.16 0.07 47.77
N ALA A 41 19.51 0.22 46.49
CA ALA A 41 18.86 1.15 45.57
C ALA A 41 17.51 0.63 45.03
N ARG A 42 16.90 -0.40 45.66
CA ARG A 42 15.64 -0.98 45.20
C ARG A 42 14.42 -0.09 45.41
N ASN A 43 14.47 0.77 46.42
CA ASN A 43 13.42 1.74 46.71
C ASN A 43 13.81 3.04 46.03
N TRP A 44 12.85 3.70 45.39
CA TRP A 44 13.14 4.92 44.68
C TRP A 44 13.40 6.05 45.68
N GLN A 45 14.35 6.92 45.33
CA GLN A 45 14.70 8.11 46.09
C GLN A 45 14.98 9.21 45.08
N LYS A 46 14.55 10.43 45.37
CA LYS A 46 14.80 11.58 44.48
C LYS A 46 16.29 11.83 44.23
N SER A 47 17.15 11.47 45.18
CA SER A 47 18.60 11.53 45.06
C SER A 47 19.20 10.56 44.02
N LEU A 48 18.43 9.60 43.48
CA LEU A 48 18.87 8.72 42.40
C LEU A 48 18.77 9.35 41.01
N GLU A 49 17.97 10.40 40.86
CA GLU A 49 17.69 11.04 39.57
C GLU A 49 18.92 11.75 38.99
N GLU A 50 19.60 12.60 39.78
CA GLU A 50 20.81 13.28 39.32
C GLU A 50 21.97 12.34 38.95
N PRO A 51 22.32 11.31 39.76
CA PRO A 51 23.32 10.32 39.36
C PRO A 51 22.91 9.58 38.07
N MET A 52 21.61 9.34 37.84
CA MET A 52 21.12 8.67 36.65
C MET A 52 21.27 9.55 35.40
N LEU A 53 20.98 10.86 35.50
CA LEU A 53 21.21 11.82 34.41
C LEU A 53 22.70 11.89 34.03
N LEU A 54 23.58 11.99 35.03
CA LEU A 54 25.03 11.99 34.81
C LEU A 54 25.52 10.67 34.20
N PHE A 55 24.98 9.53 34.65
CA PHE A 55 25.29 8.22 34.07
C PHE A 55 24.91 8.17 32.59
N VAL A 56 23.75 8.73 32.23
CA VAL A 56 23.27 8.80 30.86
C VAL A 56 24.19 9.65 29.97
N GLU A 57 24.62 10.82 30.44
CA GLU A 57 25.58 11.67 29.73
C GLU A 57 26.89 10.92 29.44
N LEU A 58 27.46 10.26 30.45
CA LEU A 58 28.68 9.47 30.31
C LEU A 58 28.50 8.28 29.37
N CYS A 59 27.34 7.63 29.37
CA CYS A 59 27.03 6.54 28.46
C CYS A 59 27.04 6.99 26.99
N ILE A 60 26.54 8.20 26.71
CA ILE A 60 26.50 8.77 25.36
C ILE A 60 27.91 9.18 24.92
N GLU A 61 28.65 9.89 25.77
CA GLU A 61 30.02 10.32 25.45
C GLU A 61 30.95 9.14 25.15
N LEU A 62 30.81 8.03 25.91
CA LEU A 62 31.60 6.82 25.72
C LEU A 62 30.99 5.84 24.72
N LYS A 63 29.85 6.17 24.09
CA LYS A 63 29.09 5.32 23.16
C LYS A 63 28.80 3.90 23.70
N LYS A 64 28.54 3.78 25.02
CA LYS A 64 28.34 2.49 25.73
C LYS A 64 26.85 2.11 25.88
N ASN A 65 26.15 1.85 24.77
CA ASN A 65 24.72 1.49 24.75
C ASN A 65 24.37 0.24 25.59
N GLN A 66 25.26 -0.75 25.62
CA GLN A 66 25.02 -1.99 26.37
C GLN A 66 25.03 -1.79 27.89
N HIS A 67 25.84 -0.84 28.39
CA HIS A 67 25.82 -0.46 29.80
C HIS A 67 24.53 0.25 30.15
N PHE A 68 24.10 1.19 29.31
CA PHE A 68 22.82 1.88 29.45
C PHE A 68 21.66 0.88 29.51
N LYS A 69 21.57 -0.04 28.55
CA LYS A 69 20.52 -1.09 28.49
C LYS A 69 20.37 -1.85 29.81
N ARG A 70 21.48 -2.29 30.41
CA ARG A 70 21.44 -3.06 31.66
C ARG A 70 20.92 -2.24 32.83
N ILE A 71 21.42 -1.01 32.98
CA ILE A 71 21.07 -0.13 34.10
C ILE A 71 19.66 0.43 33.97
N ILE A 72 19.21 0.81 32.77
CA ILE A 72 17.88 1.40 32.58
C ILE A 72 16.76 0.39 32.87
N HIS A 73 16.95 -0.90 32.57
CA HIS A 73 16.01 -1.96 32.98
C HIS A 73 15.91 -2.07 34.51
N GLN A 74 17.04 -1.93 35.20
CA GLN A 74 17.06 -1.91 36.66
C GLN A 74 16.38 -0.66 37.20
N TYR A 75 16.68 0.52 36.65
CA TYR A 75 16.06 1.79 37.04
C TYR A 75 14.55 1.80 36.84
N ARG A 76 14.05 1.27 35.71
CA ARG A 76 12.61 1.08 35.47
C ARG A 76 11.96 0.26 36.59
N ASN A 77 12.56 -0.85 36.99
CA ASN A 77 11.97 -1.71 38.02
C ASN A 77 11.90 -1.02 39.39
N ILE A 78 12.79 -0.05 39.65
CA ILE A 78 12.81 0.77 40.86
C ILE A 78 11.75 1.88 40.78
N SER A 79 11.64 2.58 39.64
CA SER A 79 10.78 3.75 39.48
C SER A 79 9.31 3.45 39.19
N ILE A 80 8.99 2.26 38.66
CA ILE A 80 7.63 1.88 38.21
C ILE A 80 6.53 2.00 39.27
N GLN A 81 6.85 1.74 40.54
CA GLN A 81 5.87 1.80 41.63
C GLN A 81 5.75 3.20 42.24
N GLU A 82 6.88 3.86 42.50
CA GLU A 82 6.91 5.12 43.25
C GLU A 82 6.82 6.37 42.35
N CYS A 83 7.61 6.46 41.27
CA CYS A 83 7.73 7.66 40.45
C CYS A 83 7.99 7.33 38.97
N PRO A 84 6.95 6.99 38.17
CA PRO A 84 7.12 6.68 36.75
C PRO A 84 7.58 7.88 35.92
N GLN A 85 7.29 9.12 36.35
CA GLN A 85 7.70 10.34 35.63
C GLN A 85 9.22 10.51 35.56
N SER A 86 9.95 10.14 36.62
CA SER A 86 11.42 10.25 36.61
C SER A 86 12.07 9.37 35.53
N LEU A 87 11.48 8.21 35.21
CA LEU A 87 11.96 7.41 34.07
C LEU A 87 11.70 8.13 32.74
N ASP A 88 10.53 8.77 32.59
CA ASP A 88 10.20 9.52 31.38
C ASP A 88 11.17 10.68 31.16
N ASP A 89 11.51 11.42 32.21
CA ASP A 89 12.43 12.56 32.14
C ASP A 89 13.88 12.13 31.84
N VAL A 90 14.35 11.02 32.42
CA VAL A 90 15.65 10.41 32.08
C VAL A 90 15.67 9.98 30.60
N LEU A 91 14.58 9.39 30.08
CA LEU A 91 14.49 8.99 28.67
C LEU A 91 14.42 10.21 27.72
N LYS A 92 13.71 11.28 28.09
CA LYS A 92 13.72 12.55 27.32
C LYS A 92 15.12 13.14 27.26
N HIS A 93 15.81 13.21 28.39
CA HIS A 93 17.18 13.71 28.46
C HIS A 93 18.13 12.86 27.59
N TYR A 94 18.00 11.54 27.68
CA TYR A 94 18.75 10.59 26.86
C TYR A 94 18.59 10.85 25.36
N PHE A 95 17.35 10.90 24.87
CA PHE A 95 17.09 11.13 23.44
C PHE A 95 17.50 12.53 22.98
N ASN A 96 17.27 13.56 23.79
CA ASN A 96 17.67 14.93 23.44
C ASN A 96 19.18 15.04 23.27
N LEU A 97 19.96 14.44 24.17
CA LEU A 97 21.41 14.48 24.08
C LEU A 97 21.91 13.70 22.86
N ILE A 98 21.36 12.51 22.57
CA ILE A 98 21.75 11.75 21.36
C ILE A 98 21.37 12.51 20.09
N LYS A 99 20.15 13.04 19.99
CA LYS A 99 19.71 13.81 18.82
C LYS A 99 20.64 15.01 18.59
N THR A 100 20.98 15.75 19.65
CA THR A 100 21.93 16.87 19.58
C THR A 100 23.31 16.42 19.06
N ARG A 101 23.87 15.32 19.61
CA ARG A 101 25.16 14.77 19.13
C ARG A 101 25.10 14.25 17.69
N THR A 102 23.96 13.70 17.29
CA THR A 102 23.77 13.18 15.93
C THR A 102 23.68 14.32 14.93
N GLU A 103 23.04 15.43 15.31
CA GLU A 103 22.96 16.65 14.50
C GLU A 103 24.31 17.38 14.43
N GLU A 104 25.06 17.45 15.53
CA GLU A 104 26.46 17.93 15.53
C GLU A 104 27.31 17.12 14.54
N ALA A 105 27.21 15.78 14.59
CA ALA A 105 27.90 14.90 13.67
C ALA A 105 27.45 15.05 12.22
N ARG A 106 26.16 15.37 11.99
CA ARG A 106 25.60 15.65 10.66
C ARG A 106 26.19 16.93 10.08
N GLN A 107 26.28 17.98 10.90
CA GLN A 107 26.86 19.25 10.51
C GLN A 107 28.37 19.13 10.21
N GLU A 108 29.11 18.35 11.00
CA GLU A 108 30.52 18.02 10.74
C GLU A 108 30.69 17.26 9.41
N SER A 109 29.70 16.46 9.04
CA SER A 109 29.65 15.70 7.80
C SER A 109 29.00 16.44 6.62
N LYS A 110 28.79 17.77 6.70
CA LYS A 110 28.20 18.59 5.62
C LYS A 110 26.86 18.06 5.08
N ASP A 111 26.00 17.53 5.97
CA ASP A 111 24.61 17.15 5.69
C ASP A 111 24.37 16.00 4.69
N ALA A 112 25.43 15.30 4.26
CA ALA A 112 25.28 14.10 3.45
C ALA A 112 24.97 12.88 4.34
N VAL A 113 23.81 12.26 4.09
CA VAL A 113 23.40 11.03 4.80
C VAL A 113 24.01 9.83 4.07
N PRO A 114 24.80 8.96 4.73
CA PRO A 114 25.49 7.88 4.05
C PRO A 114 24.49 6.85 3.52
N ASP A 115 24.62 6.45 2.26
CA ASP A 115 23.75 5.48 1.60
C ASP A 115 24.12 4.03 1.97
N VAL A 116 23.87 3.68 3.24
CA VAL A 116 23.99 2.31 3.73
C VAL A 116 22.62 1.69 3.92
N GLU A 117 22.47 0.50 3.36
CA GLU A 117 21.21 -0.22 3.37
C GLU A 117 20.79 -0.68 4.77
N ASP A 118 21.69 -1.05 5.69
CA ASP A 118 21.31 -1.54 7.02
C ASP A 118 22.33 -1.18 8.12
N LEU A 119 21.89 -0.44 9.14
CA LEU A 119 22.70 -0.01 10.29
C LEU A 119 23.10 -1.17 11.24
N GLU A 120 22.42 -2.32 11.19
CA GLU A 120 22.74 -3.45 12.07
C GLU A 120 23.81 -4.39 11.52
N ILE A 121 24.14 -4.27 10.22
CA ILE A 121 25.22 -5.07 9.63
C ILE A 121 26.55 -4.52 10.14
N THR A 122 27.28 -5.36 10.87
CA THR A 122 28.66 -5.08 11.24
C THR A 122 29.50 -4.99 9.97
N GLU A 123 30.18 -3.88 9.77
CA GLU A 123 31.09 -3.71 8.64
C GLU A 123 32.15 -4.80 8.69
N THR A 124 32.12 -5.69 7.71
CA THR A 124 33.19 -6.66 7.50
C THR A 124 34.39 -5.94 6.88
N PRO A 125 35.62 -6.41 7.13
CA PRO A 125 36.81 -5.83 6.50
C PRO A 125 36.72 -5.84 4.97
N GLU A 126 36.00 -6.79 4.38
CA GLU A 126 35.70 -6.88 2.95
C GLU A 126 34.79 -5.73 2.46
N SER A 127 33.76 -5.37 3.23
CA SER A 127 32.88 -4.23 2.95
C SER A 127 33.64 -2.91 3.05
N LEU A 128 34.51 -2.79 4.05
CA LEU A 128 35.36 -1.61 4.24
C LEU A 128 36.37 -1.45 3.09
N MET A 129 36.89 -2.55 2.54
CA MET A 129 37.73 -2.55 1.34
C MET A 129 36.93 -2.23 0.07
N LEU A 130 35.71 -2.75 -0.08
CA LEU A 130 34.82 -2.43 -1.21
C LEU A 130 34.46 -0.94 -1.21
N ASN A 131 34.11 -0.36 -0.06
CA ASN A 131 33.82 1.07 0.08
C ASN A 131 35.06 1.95 -0.21
N ALA A 132 36.27 1.43 0.03
CA ALA A 132 37.50 2.14 -0.34
C ALA A 132 37.75 2.16 -1.86
N VAL A 133 37.26 1.15 -2.58
CA VAL A 133 37.43 0.95 -4.04
C VAL A 133 36.26 1.56 -4.83
N SER A 134 35.06 1.61 -4.25
CA SER A 134 33.90 2.29 -4.83
C SER A 134 34.16 3.79 -5.01
N ALA A 135 33.66 4.36 -6.11
CA ALA A 135 33.82 5.78 -6.48
C ALA A 135 33.02 6.76 -5.60
N GLU A 136 32.71 6.38 -4.36
CA GLU A 136 32.18 7.30 -3.37
C GLU A 136 33.32 8.23 -2.95
N GLY A 137 33.18 9.52 -3.27
CA GLY A 137 34.18 10.53 -3.00
C GLY A 137 34.56 10.62 -1.52
N THR A 138 35.55 11.47 -1.20
CA THR A 138 36.00 11.74 0.18
C THR A 138 34.86 12.06 1.16
N GLN A 139 33.71 12.54 0.65
CA GLN A 139 32.50 12.83 1.40
C GLN A 139 31.80 11.57 1.95
N GLY A 140 31.60 10.52 1.15
CA GLY A 140 30.98 9.27 1.63
C GLY A 140 31.80 8.59 2.73
N ARG A 141 33.12 8.81 2.72
CA ARG A 141 34.05 8.31 3.76
C ARG A 141 33.93 9.08 5.08
N SER A 142 33.76 10.40 5.07
CA SER A 142 33.51 11.16 6.30
C SER A 142 32.15 10.80 6.91
N ASP A 143 31.12 10.64 6.09
CA ASP A 143 29.77 10.32 6.53
C ASP A 143 29.71 8.94 7.21
N HIS A 144 30.43 7.98 6.65
CA HIS A 144 30.52 6.63 7.19
C HIS A 144 31.36 6.54 8.48
N THR A 145 32.38 7.40 8.64
CA THR A 145 33.25 7.38 9.83
C THR A 145 32.70 8.20 10.99
N ILE A 146 32.02 9.33 10.70
CA ILE A 146 31.56 10.29 11.70
C ILE A 146 30.08 10.08 12.01
N LEU A 147 29.19 10.20 11.01
CA LEU A 147 27.75 10.21 11.22
C LEU A 147 27.17 8.80 11.46
N MET A 148 27.62 7.80 10.71
CA MET A 148 27.05 6.45 10.80
C MET A 148 27.11 5.81 12.20
N PRO A 149 28.23 5.88 12.96
CA PRO A 149 28.24 5.36 14.33
C PRO A 149 27.18 6.00 15.22
N TRP A 150 26.87 7.29 15.03
CA TRP A 150 25.81 7.98 15.77
C TRP A 150 24.41 7.54 15.32
N LEU A 151 24.18 7.32 14.03
CA LEU A 151 22.92 6.74 13.53
C LEU A 151 22.69 5.32 14.07
N LYS A 152 23.72 4.47 14.05
CA LYS A 152 23.69 3.11 14.66
C LYS A 152 23.38 3.21 16.17
N PHE A 153 24.03 4.15 16.86
CA PHE A 153 23.82 4.37 18.28
C PHE A 153 22.40 4.85 18.61
N LEU A 154 21.85 5.78 17.82
CA LEU A 154 20.50 6.32 17.97
C LEU A 154 19.43 5.27 17.64
N TRP A 155 19.62 4.48 16.58
CA TRP A 155 18.71 3.36 16.25
C TRP A 155 18.66 2.32 17.38
N GLU A 156 19.82 1.92 17.91
CA GLU A 156 19.87 0.98 19.04
C GLU A 156 19.23 1.58 20.30
N ALA A 157 19.38 2.89 20.53
CA ALA A 157 18.71 3.59 21.63
C ALA A 157 17.18 3.50 21.51
N TYR A 158 16.60 3.75 20.32
CA TYR A 158 15.17 3.56 20.09
C TYR A 158 14.73 2.13 20.39
N ARG A 159 15.47 1.12 19.89
CA ARG A 159 15.16 -0.30 20.11
C ARG A 159 15.18 -0.68 21.59
N ILE A 160 16.23 -0.29 22.32
CA ILE A 160 16.35 -0.53 23.76
C ILE A 160 15.17 0.09 24.52
N CYS A 161 14.83 1.35 24.23
CA CYS A 161 13.76 2.04 24.94
C CYS A 161 12.37 1.48 24.59
N LEU A 162 12.12 1.06 23.36
CA LEU A 162 10.87 0.41 22.97
C LEU A 162 10.71 -0.95 23.68
N ASP A 163 11.79 -1.72 23.79
CA ASP A 163 11.81 -2.97 24.56
C ASP A 163 11.65 -2.76 26.06
N LEU A 164 12.20 -1.66 26.59
CA LEU A 164 12.10 -1.28 28.00
C LEU A 164 10.66 -0.94 28.38
N VAL A 165 9.97 -0.18 27.53
CA VAL A 165 8.71 0.46 27.87
C VAL A 165 7.49 -0.40 27.52
N ARG A 166 7.66 -1.44 26.69
CA ARG A 166 6.56 -2.33 26.25
C ARG A 166 5.73 -2.94 27.39
N ASN A 167 4.47 -3.26 27.06
CA ASN A 167 3.51 -4.02 27.88
C ASN A 167 3.28 -3.43 29.28
N ASN A 168 3.21 -2.11 29.40
CA ASN A 168 2.91 -1.43 30.65
C ASN A 168 2.03 -0.20 30.42
N SER A 169 0.84 -0.19 31.02
CA SER A 169 -0.13 0.90 30.90
C SER A 169 0.41 2.26 31.36
N LYS A 170 1.26 2.30 32.40
CA LYS A 170 1.80 3.56 32.94
C LYS A 170 2.71 4.29 31.94
N PHE A 171 3.38 3.56 31.06
CA PHE A 171 4.34 4.10 30.11
C PHE A 171 3.87 4.05 28.66
N GLU A 172 2.59 3.79 28.44
CA GLU A 172 2.00 3.67 27.12
C GLU A 172 2.20 4.95 26.28
N HIS A 173 1.93 6.11 26.87
CA HIS A 173 2.18 7.41 26.23
C HIS A 173 3.66 7.61 25.84
N VAL A 174 4.59 7.16 26.69
CA VAL A 174 6.04 7.22 26.41
C VAL A 174 6.39 6.30 25.26
N TYR A 175 5.84 5.08 25.24
CA TYR A 175 6.04 4.13 24.15
C TYR A 175 5.62 4.73 22.81
N HIS A 176 4.38 5.22 22.70
CA HIS A 176 3.87 5.80 21.45
C HIS A 176 4.61 7.07 21.02
N ARG A 177 5.08 7.89 21.97
CA ARG A 177 5.98 9.02 21.65
C ARG A 177 7.28 8.53 21.01
N ILE A 178 7.97 7.58 21.63
CA ILE A 178 9.23 7.02 21.12
C ILE A 178 9.04 6.36 19.75
N VAL A 179 7.93 5.65 19.52
CA VAL A 179 7.64 5.06 18.22
C VAL A 179 7.47 6.13 17.13
N ARG A 180 6.74 7.22 17.41
CA ARG A 180 6.57 8.33 16.46
C ARG A 180 7.91 8.99 16.14
N ASP A 181 8.71 9.31 17.16
CA ASP A 181 10.06 9.84 17.00
C ASP A 181 10.97 8.92 16.19
N ALA A 182 10.88 7.60 16.39
CA ALA A 182 11.67 6.63 15.64
C ALA A 182 11.26 6.54 14.16
N PHE A 183 9.97 6.72 13.84
CA PHE A 183 9.51 6.84 12.46
C PHE A 183 9.95 8.16 11.82
N ASP A 184 9.91 9.27 12.56
CA ASP A 184 10.40 10.57 12.11
C ASP A 184 11.91 10.48 11.78
N PHE A 185 12.69 9.81 12.63
CA PHE A 185 14.09 9.46 12.36
C PHE A 185 14.25 8.67 11.04
N CYS A 186 13.42 7.66 10.79
CA CYS A 186 13.51 6.88 9.56
C CYS A 186 13.27 7.75 8.31
N VAL A 187 12.34 8.71 8.39
CA VAL A 187 12.05 9.65 7.29
C VAL A 187 13.18 10.65 7.12
N GLU A 188 13.64 11.27 8.20
CA GLU A 188 14.68 12.31 8.19
C GLU A 188 16.00 11.83 7.59
N TYR A 189 16.38 10.59 7.87
CA TYR A 189 17.62 9.98 7.37
C TYR A 189 17.39 8.99 6.20
N GLY A 190 16.17 8.92 5.64
CA GLY A 190 15.87 8.05 4.49
C GLY A 190 16.05 6.55 4.72
N ARG A 191 15.97 6.09 5.96
CA ARG A 191 16.34 4.74 6.42
C ARG A 191 15.20 3.73 6.25
N LYS A 192 15.19 3.06 5.09
CA LYS A 192 14.11 2.14 4.69
C LYS A 192 14.16 0.77 5.38
N THR A 193 15.32 0.24 5.76
CA THR A 193 15.42 -1.09 6.40
C THR A 193 15.05 -1.03 7.88
N GLU A 194 15.52 -0.02 8.59
CA GLU A 194 15.16 0.28 9.97
C GLU A 194 13.64 0.51 10.09
N PHE A 195 13.04 1.19 9.12
CA PHE A 195 11.58 1.34 9.05
C PHE A 195 10.85 -0.01 9.01
N ARG A 196 11.34 -0.97 8.21
CA ARG A 196 10.75 -2.32 8.13
C ARG A 196 10.96 -3.09 9.43
N LYS A 197 12.15 -3.01 10.04
CA LYS A 197 12.45 -3.63 11.34
C LYS A 197 11.56 -3.06 12.45
N LEU A 198 11.37 -1.74 12.49
CA LEU A 198 10.48 -1.06 13.43
C LEU A 198 9.03 -1.53 13.24
N SER A 199 8.56 -1.56 11.99
CA SER A 199 7.20 -2.01 11.65
C SER A 199 6.92 -3.42 12.13
N GLU A 200 7.85 -4.36 11.92
CA GLU A 200 7.74 -5.73 12.39
C GLU A 200 7.83 -5.83 13.91
N MET A 201 8.72 -5.07 14.55
CA MET A 201 8.80 -5.00 16.01
C MET A 201 7.48 -4.55 16.63
N LEU A 202 6.82 -3.55 16.04
CA LEU A 202 5.51 -3.11 16.51
C LEU A 202 4.45 -4.19 16.33
N ARG A 203 4.44 -4.94 15.23
CA ARG A 203 3.52 -6.10 15.05
C ARG A 203 3.74 -7.14 16.13
N MET A 204 4.99 -7.54 16.36
CA MET A 204 5.34 -8.47 17.43
C MET A 204 4.88 -7.97 18.81
N HIS A 205 5.02 -6.67 19.10
CA HIS A 205 4.53 -6.07 20.35
C HIS A 205 3.01 -6.14 20.45
N THR A 206 2.27 -5.79 19.39
CA THR A 206 0.80 -5.89 19.35
C THR A 206 0.31 -7.33 19.52
N THR A 207 0.92 -8.30 18.83
CA THR A 207 0.57 -9.73 18.96
C THR A 207 0.85 -10.26 20.36
N ARG A 208 1.94 -9.81 21.02
CA ARG A 208 2.23 -10.17 22.41
C ARG A 208 1.20 -9.64 23.39
N ILE A 209 0.70 -8.42 23.18
CA ILE A 209 -0.38 -7.85 24.01
C ILE A 209 -1.65 -8.70 23.89
N GLN A 210 -1.96 -9.23 22.70
CA GLN A 210 -3.14 -10.08 22.48
C GLN A 210 -3.02 -11.48 23.09
N THR A 211 -1.82 -12.05 23.13
CA THR A 211 -1.58 -13.45 23.53
C THR A 211 -1.23 -13.62 25.00
N GLN A 212 -0.71 -12.58 25.66
CA GLN A 212 -0.32 -12.67 27.07
C GLN A 212 -1.53 -12.54 28.03
N PRO A 213 -1.53 -13.28 29.15
CA PRO A 213 -2.56 -13.14 30.17
C PRO A 213 -2.49 -11.74 30.82
N VAL A 214 -3.67 -11.18 31.13
CA VAL A 214 -3.82 -9.83 31.69
C VAL A 214 -3.16 -9.77 33.08
N ALA A 215 -1.93 -9.24 33.15
CA ALA A 215 -1.29 -8.85 34.40
C ALA A 215 -1.88 -7.52 34.92
N GLN A 216 -1.70 -7.20 36.21
CA GLN A 216 -2.28 -5.99 36.83
C GLN A 216 -1.90 -4.66 36.16
N ASN A 217 -0.73 -4.58 35.51
CA ASN A 217 -0.27 -3.41 34.76
C ASN A 217 -0.25 -3.65 33.23
N ALA A 218 -0.89 -4.71 32.75
CA ALA A 218 -0.94 -5.03 31.32
C ALA A 218 -1.83 -4.05 30.56
N ILE A 219 -1.45 -3.76 29.32
CA ILE A 219 -2.23 -2.93 28.40
C ILE A 219 -3.42 -3.77 27.92
N SER A 220 -4.63 -3.22 28.03
CA SER A 220 -5.82 -3.86 27.44
C SER A 220 -6.20 -3.15 26.15
N LEU A 221 -6.17 -3.88 25.03
CA LEU A 221 -6.63 -3.38 23.73
C LEU A 221 -8.16 -3.16 23.68
N THR A 222 -8.89 -3.41 24.76
CA THR A 222 -10.31 -3.05 24.89
C THR A 222 -10.52 -1.62 25.38
N ASN A 223 -9.49 -0.96 25.92
CA ASN A 223 -9.61 0.39 26.43
C ASN A 223 -9.64 1.39 25.25
N PRO A 224 -10.64 2.29 25.16
CA PRO A 224 -10.74 3.27 24.07
C PRO A 224 -9.50 4.19 23.99
N ASP A 225 -8.94 4.62 25.12
CA ASP A 225 -7.77 5.51 25.11
C ASP A 225 -6.54 4.82 24.51
N THR A 226 -6.32 3.56 24.89
CA THR A 226 -5.24 2.72 24.35
C THR A 226 -5.39 2.50 22.86
N GLN A 227 -6.62 2.21 22.41
CA GLN A 227 -6.90 2.03 20.99
C GLN A 227 -6.59 3.30 20.19
N ILE A 228 -6.92 4.47 20.72
CA ILE A 228 -6.61 5.75 20.08
C ILE A 228 -5.10 5.93 19.95
N TRP A 229 -4.31 5.67 21.00
CA TRP A 229 -2.85 5.78 20.93
C TRP A 229 -2.24 4.84 19.87
N HIS A 230 -2.69 3.59 19.84
CA HIS A 230 -2.29 2.63 18.81
C HIS A 230 -2.69 3.10 17.42
N PHE A 231 -3.91 3.60 17.24
CA PHE A 231 -4.41 4.09 15.96
C PHE A 231 -3.59 5.28 15.46
N GLU A 232 -3.36 6.31 16.28
CA GLU A 232 -2.53 7.47 15.94
C GLU A 232 -1.11 7.07 15.53
N THR A 233 -0.52 6.11 16.25
CA THR A 233 0.84 5.63 15.95
C THR A 233 0.91 4.90 14.61
N ARG A 234 -0.08 4.04 14.33
CA ARG A 234 -0.17 3.33 13.04
C ARG A 234 -0.51 4.27 11.88
N LEU A 235 -1.30 5.31 12.13
CA LEU A 235 -1.56 6.37 11.15
C LEU A 235 -0.26 7.11 10.80
N ARG A 236 0.56 7.48 11.80
CA ARG A 236 1.89 8.06 11.55
C ARG A 236 2.82 7.10 10.80
N GLN A 237 2.79 5.80 11.13
CA GLN A 237 3.52 4.77 10.40
C GLN A 237 3.15 4.75 8.91
N LEU A 238 1.85 4.82 8.59
CA LEU A 238 1.37 4.88 7.22
C LEU A 238 1.90 6.11 6.48
N ASP A 239 1.84 7.28 7.12
CA ASP A 239 2.34 8.54 6.56
C ASP A 239 3.84 8.46 6.24
N CYS A 240 4.64 7.92 7.16
CA CYS A 240 6.07 7.70 6.96
C CYS A 240 6.35 6.68 5.85
N ALA A 241 5.58 5.59 5.77
CA ALA A 241 5.72 4.60 4.71
C ALA A 241 5.47 5.22 3.33
N MET A 242 4.49 6.12 3.25
CA MET A 242 4.18 6.86 2.02
C MET A 242 5.28 7.85 1.64
N GLN A 243 5.86 8.57 2.60
CA GLN A 243 6.99 9.49 2.38
C GLN A 243 8.26 8.75 1.92
N LEU A 244 8.50 7.53 2.43
CA LEU A 244 9.62 6.67 2.04
C LEU A 244 9.34 5.82 0.78
N GLU A 245 8.16 5.98 0.16
CA GLU A 245 7.69 5.22 -1.02
C GLU A 245 7.66 3.70 -0.82
N LEU A 246 7.46 3.25 0.42
CA LEU A 246 7.36 1.84 0.79
C LEU A 246 5.91 1.34 0.70
N TYR A 247 5.35 1.30 -0.52
CA TYR A 247 3.92 0.98 -0.73
C TYR A 247 3.51 -0.40 -0.20
N ASN A 248 4.36 -1.42 -0.31
CA ASN A 248 4.08 -2.74 0.24
C ASN A 248 3.92 -2.72 1.77
N GLU A 249 4.74 -1.92 2.47
CA GLU A 249 4.64 -1.80 3.93
C GLU A 249 3.46 -0.89 4.33
N ALA A 250 3.13 0.10 3.50
CA ALA A 250 1.91 0.89 3.65
C ALA A 250 0.65 0.00 3.60
N PHE A 251 0.55 -0.93 2.64
CA PHE A 251 -0.59 -1.88 2.57
C PHE A 251 -0.71 -2.74 3.83
N LYS A 252 0.38 -3.31 4.33
CA LYS A 252 0.35 -4.08 5.58
C LYS A 252 -0.01 -3.21 6.78
N THR A 253 0.41 -1.94 6.79
CA THR A 253 0.06 -0.99 7.86
C THR A 253 -1.45 -0.67 7.83
N VAL A 254 -2.06 -0.55 6.65
CA VAL A 254 -3.52 -0.40 6.50
C VAL A 254 -4.26 -1.63 7.03
N GLU A 255 -3.77 -2.84 6.75
CA GLU A 255 -4.29 -4.08 7.35
C GLU A 255 -4.17 -4.08 8.88
N ASP A 256 -3.02 -3.65 9.42
CA ASP A 256 -2.80 -3.54 10.86
C ASP A 256 -3.79 -2.55 11.51
N ILE A 257 -4.01 -1.38 10.89
CA ILE A 257 -4.99 -0.38 11.36
C ILE A 257 -6.40 -0.98 11.35
N TRP A 258 -6.78 -1.65 10.27
CA TRP A 258 -8.12 -2.23 10.15
C TRP A 258 -8.36 -3.35 11.17
N ASN A 259 -7.35 -4.19 11.43
CA ASN A 259 -7.41 -5.20 12.49
C ASN A 259 -7.62 -4.57 13.87
N LEU A 260 -6.98 -3.44 14.16
CA LEU A 260 -7.23 -2.69 15.39
C LEU A 260 -8.66 -2.13 15.47
N VAL A 261 -9.19 -1.61 14.35
CA VAL A 261 -10.58 -1.14 14.27
C VAL A 261 -11.56 -2.28 14.56
N LEU A 262 -11.32 -3.46 14.00
CA LEU A 262 -12.16 -4.64 14.22
C LEU A 262 -12.15 -5.10 15.68
N LEU A 263 -11.00 -5.03 16.35
CA LEU A 263 -10.88 -5.33 17.78
C LEU A 263 -11.60 -4.29 18.64
N ALA A 264 -11.53 -3.02 18.25
CA ALA A 264 -12.13 -1.91 18.98
C ALA A 264 -13.66 -1.89 18.92
N LYS A 265 -14.25 -2.43 17.86
CA LYS A 265 -15.68 -2.34 17.48
C LYS A 265 -16.13 -0.91 17.16
N THR A 266 -15.72 0.10 17.92
CA THR A 266 -15.97 1.53 17.69
C THR A 266 -14.74 2.36 18.07
N ILE A 267 -14.39 3.34 17.23
CA ILE A 267 -13.33 4.31 17.53
C ILE A 267 -13.99 5.63 17.93
N ASP A 268 -13.80 6.05 19.18
CA ASP A 268 -14.44 7.23 19.78
C ASP A 268 -13.82 8.58 19.31
N ARG A 269 -13.26 8.63 18.09
CA ARG A 269 -12.78 9.84 17.43
C ARG A 269 -12.95 9.76 15.90
N PRO A 270 -14.06 10.28 15.36
CA PRO A 270 -14.32 10.28 13.92
C PRO A 270 -13.26 11.02 13.09
N ALA A 271 -12.64 12.07 13.65
CA ALA A 271 -11.57 12.82 12.96
C ALA A 271 -10.40 11.93 12.54
N LEU A 272 -9.93 11.05 13.43
CA LEU A 272 -8.84 10.10 13.14
C LEU A 272 -9.23 9.12 12.03
N MET A 273 -10.48 8.69 12.01
CA MET A 273 -10.98 7.80 10.95
C MET A 273 -11.09 8.53 9.59
N ALA A 274 -11.44 9.81 9.59
CA ALA A 274 -11.41 10.63 8.38
C ALA A 274 -9.97 10.77 7.82
N ASP A 275 -8.99 10.94 8.70
CA ASP A 275 -7.57 10.99 8.33
C ASP A 275 -7.11 9.65 7.76
N TYR A 276 -7.50 8.52 8.37
CA TYR A 276 -7.24 7.19 7.82
C TYR A 276 -7.78 7.05 6.39
N TYR A 277 -9.04 7.41 6.14
CA TYR A 277 -9.60 7.32 4.79
C TYR A 277 -8.90 8.28 3.81
N ASN A 278 -8.40 9.43 4.27
CA ASN A 278 -7.61 10.33 3.43
C ASN A 278 -6.28 9.69 3.00
N ARG A 279 -5.54 9.11 3.96
CA ARG A 279 -4.26 8.44 3.68
C ARG A 279 -4.42 7.15 2.87
N ALA A 280 -5.43 6.34 3.19
CA ALA A 280 -5.79 5.16 2.41
C ALA A 280 -6.18 5.53 0.97
N ALA A 281 -6.96 6.61 0.78
CA ALA A 281 -7.29 7.10 -0.56
C ALA A 281 -6.02 7.48 -1.34
N GLU A 282 -5.07 8.19 -0.73
CA GLU A 282 -3.82 8.55 -1.39
C GLU A 282 -2.97 7.30 -1.75
N LEU A 283 -2.89 6.30 -0.86
CA LEU A 283 -2.23 5.02 -1.14
C LEU A 283 -2.87 4.30 -2.34
N PHE A 284 -4.21 4.24 -2.40
CA PHE A 284 -4.91 3.60 -3.52
C PHE A 284 -4.70 4.34 -4.84
N LEU A 285 -4.55 5.66 -4.81
CA LEU A 285 -4.26 6.46 -6.00
C LEU A 285 -2.86 6.17 -6.54
N ARG A 286 -1.84 6.16 -5.66
CA ARG A 286 -0.44 5.87 -6.03
C ARG A 286 -0.26 4.43 -6.54
N SER A 287 -1.06 3.50 -6.05
CA SER A 287 -1.03 2.09 -6.47
C SER A 287 -1.89 1.79 -7.72
N GLY A 288 -2.52 2.80 -8.35
CA GLY A 288 -3.35 2.62 -9.54
C GLY A 288 -4.71 1.95 -9.27
N CYS A 289 -5.13 1.83 -8.01
CA CYS A 289 -6.39 1.21 -7.60
C CYS A 289 -7.53 2.26 -7.54
N TYR A 290 -7.91 2.85 -8.68
CA TYR A 290 -8.88 3.95 -8.76
C TYR A 290 -10.26 3.64 -8.14
N LEU A 291 -10.71 2.39 -8.24
CA LEU A 291 -12.00 1.95 -7.68
C LEU A 291 -12.03 2.06 -6.15
N PHE A 292 -10.99 1.58 -5.48
CA PHE A 292 -10.86 1.65 -4.02
C PHE A 292 -10.52 3.06 -3.55
N HIS A 293 -9.79 3.83 -4.37
CA HIS A 293 -9.60 5.26 -4.15
C HIS A 293 -10.93 6.01 -4.09
N ALA A 294 -11.80 5.84 -5.09
CA ALA A 294 -13.11 6.48 -5.14
C ALA A 294 -13.98 6.07 -3.94
N ALA A 295 -13.98 4.78 -3.58
CA ALA A 295 -14.70 4.28 -2.41
C ALA A 295 -14.19 4.90 -1.08
N ALA A 296 -12.87 5.03 -0.92
CA ALA A 296 -12.25 5.66 0.26
C ALA A 296 -12.62 7.14 0.38
N VAL A 297 -12.56 7.89 -0.73
CA VAL A 297 -12.95 9.31 -0.77
C VAL A 297 -14.44 9.47 -0.44
N TYR A 298 -15.30 8.57 -0.93
CA TYR A 298 -16.72 8.57 -0.62
C TYR A 298 -17.00 8.27 0.86
N LYS A 299 -16.33 7.26 1.46
CA LYS A 299 -16.41 6.97 2.90
C LYS A 299 -16.02 8.18 3.75
N ARG A 300 -14.95 8.88 3.37
CA ARG A 300 -14.52 10.11 4.03
C ARG A 300 -15.60 11.20 3.97
N LEU A 301 -16.24 11.37 2.81
CA LEU A 301 -17.34 12.34 2.65
C LEU A 301 -18.53 12.02 3.56
N ILE A 302 -18.97 10.77 3.61
CA ILE A 302 -20.08 10.34 4.49
C ILE A 302 -19.74 10.66 5.95
N LEU A 303 -18.53 10.30 6.37
CA LEU A 303 -18.09 10.49 7.76
C LEU A 303 -18.07 11.98 8.15
N HIS A 304 -17.62 12.86 7.24
CA HIS A 304 -17.68 14.31 7.47
C HIS A 304 -19.13 14.83 7.59
N ARG A 305 -20.07 14.28 6.81
CA ARG A 305 -21.49 14.68 6.88
C ARG A 305 -22.16 14.24 8.18
N GLU A 306 -21.79 13.07 8.70
CA GLU A 306 -22.39 12.52 9.92
C GLU A 306 -21.87 13.19 11.20
N HIS A 307 -20.57 13.51 11.25
CA HIS A 307 -19.92 13.89 12.51
C HIS A 307 -19.49 15.36 12.64
N LYS A 308 -19.34 16.13 11.54
CA LYS A 308 -18.91 17.54 11.61
C LYS A 308 -20.13 18.47 11.60
N LYS A 309 -20.62 18.83 12.79
CA LYS A 309 -21.83 19.67 13.01
C LYS A 309 -21.75 21.09 12.44
N ALA A 310 -20.54 21.62 12.21
CA ALA A 310 -20.29 22.95 11.63
C ALA A 310 -19.35 22.83 10.42
N LEU A 311 -19.84 22.19 9.36
CA LEU A 311 -19.08 22.00 8.13
C LEU A 311 -19.37 23.14 7.15
N THR A 312 -18.33 23.82 6.69
CA THR A 312 -18.46 24.90 5.69
C THR A 312 -18.96 24.31 4.36
N SER A 313 -19.86 25.03 3.70
CA SER A 313 -20.41 24.60 2.41
C SER A 313 -19.30 24.38 1.36
N ASP A 314 -18.23 25.17 1.44
CA ASP A 314 -17.09 25.10 0.52
C ASP A 314 -16.26 23.83 0.72
N GLU A 315 -16.01 23.40 1.97
CA GLU A 315 -15.31 22.15 2.25
C GLU A 315 -16.13 20.93 1.78
N LEU A 316 -17.45 20.95 1.96
CA LEU A 316 -18.34 19.93 1.42
C LEU A 316 -18.32 19.89 -0.10
N SER A 317 -18.35 21.06 -0.74
CA SER A 317 -18.28 21.17 -2.19
C SER A 317 -16.94 20.65 -2.72
N ALA A 318 -15.83 20.94 -2.06
CA ALA A 318 -14.51 20.42 -2.42
C ALA A 318 -14.42 18.89 -2.26
N LEU A 319 -14.89 18.35 -1.13
CA LEU A 319 -14.93 16.89 -0.89
C LEU A 319 -15.86 16.18 -1.86
N GLY A 320 -17.03 16.75 -2.14
CA GLY A 320 -17.99 16.24 -3.12
C GLY A 320 -17.44 16.26 -4.53
N SER A 321 -16.75 17.33 -4.92
CA SER A 321 -16.10 17.46 -6.23
C SER A 321 -15.03 16.40 -6.40
N LYS A 322 -14.21 16.17 -5.36
CA LYS A 322 -13.20 15.10 -5.35
C LYS A 322 -13.84 13.71 -5.45
N ALA A 323 -14.89 13.44 -4.69
CA ALA A 323 -15.59 12.15 -4.71
C ALA A 323 -16.22 11.87 -6.08
N LEU A 324 -16.86 12.87 -6.68
CA LEU A 324 -17.48 12.74 -8.01
C LEU A 324 -16.42 12.51 -9.10
N CYS A 325 -15.36 13.32 -9.12
CA CYS A 325 -14.27 13.16 -10.07
C CYS A 325 -13.60 11.79 -9.90
N ALA A 326 -13.34 11.36 -8.66
CA ALA A 326 -12.76 10.06 -8.38
C ALA A 326 -13.64 8.91 -8.92
N ALA A 327 -14.95 8.93 -8.67
CA ALA A 327 -15.85 7.89 -9.16
C ALA A 327 -16.02 7.89 -10.68
N LEU A 328 -16.04 9.06 -11.32
CA LEU A 328 -16.10 9.17 -12.78
C LEU A 328 -14.79 8.77 -13.44
N SER A 329 -13.66 9.02 -12.78
CA SER A 329 -12.30 8.68 -13.24
C SER A 329 -11.97 7.19 -13.18
N VAL A 330 -12.81 6.37 -12.52
CA VAL A 330 -12.64 4.92 -12.51
C VAL A 330 -12.75 4.43 -13.97
N PRO A 331 -11.68 3.83 -14.52
CA PRO A 331 -11.71 3.25 -15.86
C PRO A 331 -12.89 2.29 -15.96
N LEU A 332 -13.63 2.33 -17.06
CA LEU A 332 -14.83 1.53 -17.25
C LEU A 332 -14.45 0.05 -17.31
N PRO A 333 -14.75 -0.78 -16.30
CA PRO A 333 -14.40 -2.18 -16.36
C PRO A 333 -15.61 -2.97 -16.87
N GLN A 334 -15.49 -3.58 -18.05
CA GLN A 334 -16.15 -4.87 -18.35
C GLN A 334 -15.14 -5.95 -18.76
N ALA A 335 -13.86 -5.61 -18.70
CA ALA A 335 -12.76 -6.41 -19.18
C ALA A 335 -12.20 -7.40 -18.18
N ARG A 336 -12.05 -8.64 -18.66
CA ARG A 336 -11.10 -9.59 -18.07
C ARG A 336 -9.71 -9.15 -18.51
N SER A 337 -8.80 -8.89 -17.58
CA SER A 337 -7.38 -8.90 -17.93
C SER A 337 -7.06 -10.22 -18.66
N PRO A 338 -6.35 -10.21 -19.81
CA PRO A 338 -5.99 -11.44 -20.53
C PRO A 338 -5.23 -12.43 -19.64
N PHE A 339 -4.47 -11.92 -18.66
CA PHE A 339 -3.74 -12.71 -17.68
C PHE A 339 -4.62 -13.25 -16.53
N SER A 340 -5.86 -12.76 -16.40
CA SER A 340 -6.80 -13.16 -15.35
C SER A 340 -7.46 -14.51 -15.59
N LEU A 341 -7.33 -15.13 -16.78
CA LEU A 341 -7.89 -16.46 -17.05
C LEU A 341 -7.22 -17.57 -16.22
N MET A 342 -5.98 -17.37 -15.78
CA MET A 342 -5.25 -18.30 -14.91
C MET A 342 -5.23 -17.89 -13.43
N SER A 343 -5.82 -16.74 -13.07
CA SER A 343 -5.65 -16.12 -11.74
C SER A 343 -6.92 -15.46 -11.18
N SER A 344 -8.11 -15.81 -11.70
CA SER A 344 -9.39 -15.16 -11.33
C SER A 344 -9.64 -15.20 -9.82
N ASP A 345 -9.33 -16.32 -9.17
CA ASP A 345 -9.64 -16.55 -7.76
C ASP A 345 -8.73 -15.72 -6.84
N TYR A 346 -7.45 -15.58 -7.22
CA TYR A 346 -6.48 -14.76 -6.49
C TYR A 346 -6.84 -13.26 -6.56
N ASN A 347 -7.26 -12.79 -7.74
CA ASN A 347 -7.69 -11.40 -7.92
C ASN A 347 -8.98 -11.09 -7.15
N GLN A 348 -9.93 -12.02 -7.07
CA GLN A 348 -11.17 -11.82 -6.33
C GLN A 348 -10.93 -11.80 -4.81
N ALA A 349 -10.07 -12.68 -4.28
CA ALA A 349 -9.69 -12.68 -2.88
C ALA A 349 -8.98 -11.38 -2.49
N LYS A 350 -8.06 -10.90 -3.33
CA LYS A 350 -7.37 -9.61 -3.14
C LYS A 350 -8.35 -8.44 -3.14
N GLN A 351 -9.28 -8.39 -4.08
CA GLN A 351 -10.30 -7.33 -4.12
C GLN A 351 -11.23 -7.35 -2.88
N LYS A 352 -11.61 -8.53 -2.39
CA LYS A 352 -12.37 -8.66 -1.14
C LYS A 352 -11.55 -8.19 0.07
N ALA A 353 -10.27 -8.53 0.15
CA ALA A 353 -9.39 -8.05 1.21
C ALA A 353 -9.32 -6.51 1.20
N LEU A 354 -9.12 -5.89 0.04
CA LEU A 354 -9.10 -4.43 -0.10
C LEU A 354 -10.44 -3.77 0.26
N ALA A 355 -11.57 -4.39 -0.10
CA ALA A 355 -12.89 -3.91 0.30
C ALA A 355 -13.07 -3.94 1.82
N ASN A 356 -12.60 -5.01 2.47
CA ASN A 356 -12.65 -5.15 3.93
C ASN A 356 -11.86 -4.02 4.63
N LEU A 357 -10.71 -3.59 4.09
CA LEU A 357 -9.92 -2.48 4.65
C LEU A 357 -10.66 -1.14 4.70
N LEU A 358 -11.70 -0.98 3.87
CA LEU A 358 -12.57 0.20 3.84
C LEU A 358 -13.89 -0.02 4.62
N GLY A 359 -14.03 -1.15 5.30
CA GLY A 359 -15.27 -1.53 5.97
C GLY A 359 -16.42 -1.80 5.01
N LEU A 360 -16.13 -2.25 3.80
CA LEU A 360 -17.12 -2.65 2.81
C LEU A 360 -17.28 -4.18 2.84
N SER A 361 -18.52 -4.66 2.95
CA SER A 361 -18.83 -6.09 2.94
C SER A 361 -18.78 -6.68 1.52
N THR A 362 -19.05 -5.86 0.52
CA THR A 362 -19.02 -6.23 -0.90
C THR A 362 -17.94 -5.43 -1.62
N VAL A 363 -17.35 -6.03 -2.65
CA VAL A 363 -16.42 -5.32 -3.53
C VAL A 363 -17.20 -4.21 -4.25
N PRO A 364 -16.79 -2.94 -4.11
CA PRO A 364 -17.49 -1.84 -4.76
C PRO A 364 -17.37 -1.98 -6.27
N THR A 365 -18.42 -1.62 -7.01
CA THR A 365 -18.38 -1.49 -8.47
C THR A 365 -18.53 -0.02 -8.84
N ARG A 366 -18.09 0.34 -10.05
CA ARG A 366 -18.28 1.72 -10.54
C ARG A 366 -19.77 2.11 -10.52
N SER A 367 -20.66 1.21 -10.94
CA SER A 367 -22.10 1.45 -10.90
C SER A 367 -22.63 1.63 -9.48
N SER A 368 -22.21 0.79 -8.52
CA SER A 368 -22.64 0.92 -7.13
C SER A 368 -22.19 2.24 -6.52
N LEU A 369 -20.95 2.66 -6.79
CA LEU A 369 -20.44 3.95 -6.31
C LEU A 369 -21.22 5.11 -6.90
N LEU A 370 -21.53 5.10 -8.21
CA LEU A 370 -22.32 6.16 -8.82
C LEU A 370 -23.77 6.20 -8.30
N THR A 371 -24.38 5.04 -8.03
CA THR A 371 -25.69 4.99 -7.38
C THR A 371 -25.63 5.56 -5.97
N ASP A 372 -24.60 5.23 -5.21
CA ASP A 372 -24.39 5.75 -3.85
C ASP A 372 -24.20 7.27 -3.85
N LEU A 373 -23.42 7.81 -4.79
CA LEU A 373 -23.25 9.25 -4.96
C LEU A 373 -24.57 9.95 -5.31
N SER A 374 -25.40 9.32 -6.15
CA SER A 374 -26.72 9.85 -6.53
C SER A 374 -27.70 9.84 -5.35
N MET A 375 -27.72 8.77 -4.55
CA MET A 375 -28.51 8.67 -3.31
C MET A 375 -28.06 9.71 -2.29
N GLY A 376 -26.75 9.96 -2.21
CA GLY A 376 -26.16 11.01 -1.39
C GLY A 376 -26.47 12.44 -1.84
N LYS A 377 -27.19 12.63 -2.97
CA LYS A 377 -27.51 13.93 -3.57
C LYS A 377 -26.29 14.83 -3.78
N ILE A 378 -25.16 14.25 -4.18
CA ILE A 378 -23.89 15.00 -4.33
C ILE A 378 -23.97 16.02 -5.47
N GLN A 379 -24.83 15.78 -6.46
CA GLN A 379 -25.10 16.72 -7.56
C GLN A 379 -25.58 18.10 -7.08
N SER A 380 -26.21 18.21 -5.90
CA SER A 380 -26.63 19.51 -5.34
C SER A 380 -25.54 20.22 -4.54
N ILE A 381 -24.47 19.51 -4.19
CA ILE A 381 -23.36 20.01 -3.34
C ILE A 381 -22.18 20.48 -4.21
N VAL A 382 -22.02 19.84 -5.36
CA VAL A 382 -20.92 20.03 -6.30
C VAL A 382 -21.22 21.20 -7.26
N PRO A 383 -20.19 21.93 -7.75
CA PRO A 383 -20.38 22.98 -8.73
C PRO A 383 -21.15 22.53 -9.99
N PRO A 384 -21.92 23.42 -10.61
CA PRO A 384 -22.82 23.06 -11.71
C PRO A 384 -22.10 22.44 -12.92
N GLU A 385 -20.85 22.83 -13.19
CA GLU A 385 -20.06 22.28 -14.31
C GLU A 385 -19.73 20.80 -14.09
N LEU A 386 -19.44 20.41 -12.84
CA LEU A 386 -19.16 19.01 -12.49
C LEU A 386 -20.45 18.18 -12.36
N ALA A 387 -21.58 18.80 -12.00
CA ALA A 387 -22.89 18.13 -12.08
C ALA A 387 -23.27 17.84 -13.54
N GLN A 388 -23.00 18.78 -14.45
CA GLN A 388 -23.17 18.57 -15.90
C GLN A 388 -22.26 17.47 -16.44
N LEU A 389 -21.03 17.34 -15.94
CA LEU A 389 -20.12 16.25 -16.29
C LEU A 389 -20.75 14.87 -15.98
N TYR A 390 -21.33 14.69 -14.79
CA TYR A 390 -22.04 13.46 -14.44
C TYR A 390 -23.20 13.18 -15.40
N GLN A 391 -24.01 14.19 -15.68
CA GLN A 391 -25.13 14.05 -16.62
C GLN A 391 -24.66 13.66 -18.02
N ALA A 392 -23.59 14.28 -18.51
CA ALA A 392 -23.02 14.00 -19.83
C ALA A 392 -22.45 12.58 -19.95
N PHE A 393 -21.85 12.03 -18.90
CA PHE A 393 -21.21 10.70 -18.93
C PHE A 393 -22.17 9.52 -18.71
N GLU A 394 -23.22 9.71 -17.92
CA GLU A 394 -24.10 8.61 -17.49
C GLU A 394 -25.54 8.70 -17.98
N VAL A 395 -26.08 9.90 -18.21
CA VAL A 395 -27.50 10.11 -18.53
C VAL A 395 -27.69 10.43 -20.01
N ASP A 396 -26.89 11.36 -20.55
CA ASP A 396 -27.06 11.85 -21.91
C ASP A 396 -26.43 10.92 -22.95
N PHE A 397 -27.19 10.62 -24.01
CA PHE A 397 -26.71 9.89 -25.18
C PHE A 397 -26.47 10.84 -26.36
N GLN A 398 -25.29 11.46 -26.42
CA GLN A 398 -24.94 12.44 -27.47
C GLN A 398 -23.45 12.35 -27.85
N PRO A 399 -23.04 11.32 -28.61
CA PRO A 399 -21.61 11.04 -28.85
C PRO A 399 -20.84 12.16 -29.56
N LEU A 400 -21.49 12.87 -30.48
CA LEU A 400 -20.83 13.92 -31.28
C LEU A 400 -20.63 15.24 -30.51
N LYS A 401 -21.50 15.53 -29.54
CA LYS A 401 -21.48 16.78 -28.74
C LYS A 401 -20.93 16.55 -27.33
N LEU A 402 -20.52 15.32 -27.01
CA LEU A 402 -20.09 14.93 -25.67
C LEU A 402 -18.89 15.77 -25.22
N PHE A 403 -17.91 15.96 -26.10
CA PHE A 403 -16.73 16.77 -25.79
C PHE A 403 -17.08 18.24 -25.49
N GLU A 404 -17.95 18.86 -26.31
CA GLU A 404 -18.35 20.26 -26.13
C GLU A 404 -19.03 20.50 -24.77
N LYS A 405 -19.89 19.57 -24.34
CA LYS A 405 -20.57 19.64 -23.04
C LYS A 405 -19.63 19.49 -21.85
N VAL A 406 -18.55 18.73 -22.03
CA VAL A 406 -17.66 18.30 -20.96
C VAL A 406 -16.44 19.23 -20.82
N LYS A 407 -16.09 19.97 -21.86
CA LYS A 407 -15.04 21.01 -21.86
C LYS A 407 -15.07 21.96 -20.66
N PRO A 408 -16.19 22.62 -20.28
CA PRO A 408 -16.19 23.55 -19.14
C PRO A 408 -15.84 22.86 -17.81
N ALA A 409 -16.18 21.57 -17.65
CA ALA A 409 -15.82 20.81 -16.47
C ALA A 409 -14.31 20.54 -16.42
N PHE A 410 -13.69 20.19 -17.55
CA PHE A 410 -12.23 19.98 -17.64
C PHE A 410 -11.43 21.26 -17.38
N ASP A 411 -11.88 22.39 -17.90
CA ASP A 411 -11.23 23.69 -17.63
C ASP A 411 -11.23 24.01 -16.13
N ARG A 412 -12.35 23.72 -15.44
CA ARG A 412 -12.47 23.90 -13.98
C ARG A 412 -11.63 22.90 -13.18
N ILE A 413 -11.47 21.67 -13.67
CA ILE A 413 -10.60 20.64 -13.06
C ILE A 413 -9.13 21.06 -13.17
N ALA A 414 -8.72 21.60 -14.32
CA ALA A 414 -7.34 22.04 -14.55
C ALA A 414 -6.92 23.20 -13.63
N VAL A 415 -7.84 24.10 -13.28
CA VAL A 415 -7.58 25.22 -12.35
C VAL A 415 -7.32 24.73 -10.92
N ASN A 416 -7.90 23.60 -10.51
CA ASN A 416 -7.82 23.11 -9.14
C ASN A 416 -6.73 22.04 -8.99
N PRO A 417 -5.63 22.28 -8.22
CA PRO A 417 -4.52 21.33 -8.11
C PRO A 417 -4.92 20.01 -7.44
N ALA A 418 -5.95 20.03 -6.58
CA ALA A 418 -6.47 18.82 -5.95
C ALA A 418 -7.28 17.92 -6.91
N LEU A 419 -7.78 18.48 -8.02
CA LEU A 419 -8.59 17.77 -9.01
C LEU A 419 -7.81 17.44 -10.29
N SER A 420 -6.72 18.16 -10.58
CA SER A 420 -5.88 17.94 -11.76
C SER A 420 -5.39 16.50 -11.89
N VAL A 421 -5.23 15.78 -10.77
CA VAL A 421 -4.84 14.36 -10.75
C VAL A 421 -5.85 13.45 -11.48
N TYR A 422 -7.12 13.84 -11.57
CA TYR A 422 -8.17 13.08 -12.26
C TYR A 422 -8.27 13.42 -13.76
N GLN A 423 -7.56 14.43 -14.25
CA GLN A 423 -7.71 14.91 -15.63
C GLN A 423 -7.38 13.83 -16.66
N ALA A 424 -6.21 13.19 -16.53
CA ALA A 424 -5.79 12.15 -17.48
C ALA A 424 -6.72 10.91 -17.47
N PRO A 425 -7.08 10.33 -16.30
CA PRO A 425 -8.05 9.22 -16.28
C PRO A 425 -9.43 9.60 -16.81
N LEU A 426 -9.93 10.82 -16.57
CA LEU A 426 -11.21 11.27 -17.10
C LEU A 426 -11.19 11.43 -18.62
N GLN A 427 -10.05 11.83 -19.19
CA GLN A 427 -9.83 11.92 -20.63
C GLN A 427 -9.91 10.54 -21.29
N GLU A 428 -9.29 9.52 -20.68
CA GLU A 428 -9.40 8.13 -21.14
C GLU A 428 -10.85 7.63 -21.05
N VAL A 429 -11.53 7.86 -19.93
CA VAL A 429 -12.96 7.50 -19.75
C VAL A 429 -13.83 8.20 -20.79
N LEU A 430 -13.57 9.46 -21.12
CA LEU A 430 -14.28 10.19 -22.17
C LEU A 430 -14.13 9.48 -23.52
N VAL A 431 -12.91 9.10 -23.91
CA VAL A 431 -12.68 8.35 -25.16
C VAL A 431 -13.45 7.03 -25.14
N SER A 432 -13.33 6.26 -24.07
CA SER A 432 -14.06 4.99 -23.92
C SER A 432 -15.57 5.18 -24.01
N LYS A 433 -16.13 6.20 -23.36
CA LYS A 433 -17.57 6.54 -23.47
C LYS A 433 -17.98 6.95 -24.87
N THR A 434 -17.19 7.79 -25.56
CA THR A 434 -17.50 8.19 -26.94
C THR A 434 -17.53 6.97 -27.86
N LEU A 435 -16.53 6.07 -27.77
CA LEU A 435 -16.46 4.85 -28.56
C LEU A 435 -17.61 3.89 -28.23
N LEU A 436 -17.95 3.74 -26.95
CA LEU A 436 -19.10 2.95 -26.50
C LEU A 436 -20.41 3.48 -27.13
N GLN A 437 -20.65 4.78 -27.07
CA GLN A 437 -21.85 5.38 -27.68
C GLN A 437 -21.84 5.29 -29.22
N LEU A 438 -20.68 5.51 -29.86
CA LEU A 438 -20.54 5.42 -31.31
C LEU A 438 -20.73 4.00 -31.83
N SER A 439 -20.28 2.97 -31.10
CA SER A 439 -20.45 1.56 -31.48
C SER A 439 -21.92 1.13 -31.60
N GLN A 440 -22.83 1.82 -30.90
CA GLN A 440 -24.27 1.54 -30.96
C GLN A 440 -24.93 2.13 -32.22
N VAL A 441 -24.31 3.14 -32.84
CA VAL A 441 -24.89 3.92 -33.94
C VAL A 441 -24.16 3.67 -35.26
N TYR A 442 -22.85 3.51 -35.22
CA TYR A 442 -21.98 3.39 -36.39
C TYR A 442 -21.43 1.97 -36.53
N ARG A 443 -21.34 1.51 -37.78
CA ARG A 443 -20.64 0.26 -38.13
C ARG A 443 -19.17 0.48 -38.48
N THR A 444 -18.87 1.61 -39.13
CA THR A 444 -17.52 1.97 -39.57
C THR A 444 -17.31 3.45 -39.30
N LEU A 445 -16.15 3.81 -38.74
CA LEU A 445 -15.78 5.18 -38.41
C LEU A 445 -14.36 5.46 -38.90
N HIS A 446 -14.16 6.58 -39.58
CA HIS A 446 -12.80 6.97 -39.95
C HIS A 446 -12.03 7.50 -38.74
N PHE A 447 -10.73 7.16 -38.66
CA PHE A 447 -9.88 7.60 -37.57
C PHE A 447 -9.75 9.13 -37.52
N SER A 448 -9.73 9.79 -38.69
CA SER A 448 -9.75 11.24 -38.80
C SER A 448 -11.01 11.90 -38.21
N GLN A 449 -12.14 11.19 -38.18
CA GLN A 449 -13.37 11.68 -37.54
C GLN A 449 -13.27 11.52 -36.02
N LEU A 450 -12.71 10.42 -35.53
CA LEU A 450 -12.45 10.23 -34.09
C LEU A 450 -11.50 11.31 -33.55
N ALA A 451 -10.41 11.60 -34.28
CA ALA A 451 -9.46 12.65 -33.92
C ALA A 451 -10.11 14.05 -33.86
N LYS A 452 -11.10 14.33 -34.72
CA LYS A 452 -11.88 15.57 -34.66
C LYS A 452 -12.80 15.64 -33.43
N LEU A 453 -13.36 14.50 -33.02
CA LEU A 453 -14.23 14.42 -31.83
C LEU A 453 -13.45 14.52 -30.52
N CYS A 454 -12.20 14.08 -30.52
CA CYS A 454 -11.30 14.14 -29.36
C CYS A 454 -10.02 14.92 -29.67
N PRO A 455 -10.08 16.26 -29.78
CA PRO A 455 -8.94 17.09 -30.25
C PRO A 455 -7.80 17.22 -29.22
N PHE A 456 -7.96 16.66 -28.01
CA PHE A 456 -7.00 16.77 -26.91
C PHE A 456 -5.99 15.62 -26.87
N PHE A 457 -6.23 14.52 -27.60
CA PHE A 457 -5.30 13.40 -27.70
C PHE A 457 -4.45 13.49 -28.97
N GLU A 458 -3.18 13.16 -28.84
CA GLU A 458 -2.34 12.85 -29.99
C GLU A 458 -2.93 11.63 -30.74
N PRO A 459 -2.91 11.60 -32.08
CA PRO A 459 -3.43 10.46 -32.85
C PRO A 459 -2.93 9.10 -32.39
N LEU A 460 -1.65 8.98 -32.03
CA LEU A 460 -1.07 7.73 -31.52
C LEU A 460 -1.59 7.34 -30.12
N ALA A 461 -1.78 8.31 -29.24
CA ALA A 461 -2.34 8.07 -27.91
C ALA A 461 -3.81 7.64 -28.00
N LEU A 462 -4.58 8.28 -28.89
CA LEU A 462 -5.97 7.90 -29.17
C LEU A 462 -6.07 6.48 -29.72
N GLU A 463 -5.16 6.10 -30.61
CA GLU A 463 -5.09 4.73 -31.14
C GLU A 463 -4.75 3.71 -30.05
N ARG A 464 -3.81 4.03 -29.15
CA ARG A 464 -3.49 3.19 -27.98
C ARG A 464 -4.71 2.95 -27.11
N CYS A 465 -5.51 3.99 -26.82
CA CYS A 465 -6.76 3.82 -26.07
C CYS A 465 -7.75 2.89 -26.79
N VAL A 466 -7.89 3.01 -28.12
CA VAL A 466 -8.74 2.10 -28.92
C VAL A 466 -8.25 0.66 -28.83
N ILE A 467 -6.94 0.44 -28.95
CA ILE A 467 -6.33 -0.90 -28.87
C ILE A 467 -6.49 -1.49 -27.47
N GLU A 468 -6.34 -0.68 -26.43
CA GLU A 468 -6.53 -1.10 -25.04
C GLU A 468 -7.96 -1.59 -24.81
N LEU A 469 -8.97 -0.88 -25.31
CA LEU A 469 -10.37 -1.32 -25.25
C LEU A 469 -10.62 -2.66 -25.97
N ILE A 470 -9.92 -2.90 -27.09
CA ILE A 470 -9.99 -4.17 -27.83
C ILE A 470 -9.32 -5.29 -27.03
N SER A 471 -8.11 -5.04 -26.50
CA SER A 471 -7.33 -5.99 -25.70
C SER A 471 -8.08 -6.41 -24.43
N ASN A 472 -8.74 -5.45 -23.82
CA ASN A 472 -9.57 -5.63 -22.63
C ASN A 472 -10.90 -6.33 -22.94
N LEU A 473 -11.24 -6.57 -24.22
CA LEU A 473 -12.50 -7.19 -24.67
C LEU A 473 -13.74 -6.39 -24.24
N GLU A 474 -13.61 -5.08 -24.08
CA GLU A 474 -14.72 -4.19 -23.71
C GLU A 474 -15.58 -3.82 -24.90
N LEU A 475 -14.99 -3.79 -26.09
CA LEU A 475 -15.67 -3.42 -27.32
C LEU A 475 -15.16 -4.27 -28.49
N PRO A 476 -16.06 -4.90 -29.26
CA PRO A 476 -15.69 -5.66 -30.45
C PRO A 476 -15.36 -4.68 -31.59
N MET A 477 -14.09 -4.30 -31.69
CA MET A 477 -13.61 -3.38 -32.73
C MET A 477 -12.46 -4.01 -33.51
N ARG A 478 -12.37 -3.66 -34.80
CA ARG A 478 -11.23 -3.97 -35.67
C ARG A 478 -10.67 -2.66 -36.22
N VAL A 479 -9.34 -2.55 -36.24
CA VAL A 479 -8.63 -1.39 -36.79
C VAL A 479 -8.06 -1.77 -38.16
N ASP A 480 -8.43 -1.03 -39.21
CA ASP A 480 -7.90 -1.20 -40.56
C ASP A 480 -7.04 0.02 -40.92
N HIS A 481 -5.72 -0.13 -40.86
CA HIS A 481 -4.77 0.93 -41.18
C HIS A 481 -4.74 1.30 -42.66
N ARG A 482 -5.08 0.37 -43.57
CA ARG A 482 -5.09 0.66 -45.00
C ARG A 482 -6.19 1.67 -45.34
N ARG A 483 -7.34 1.55 -44.66
CA ARG A 483 -8.49 2.44 -44.82
C ARG A 483 -8.55 3.57 -43.79
N GLN A 484 -7.64 3.56 -42.80
CA GLN A 484 -7.65 4.47 -41.65
C GLN A 484 -9.04 4.50 -40.97
N ALA A 485 -9.59 3.31 -40.71
CA ALA A 485 -10.95 3.15 -40.22
C ALA A 485 -11.04 2.13 -39.08
N ILE A 486 -11.95 2.42 -38.14
CA ILE A 486 -12.37 1.54 -37.06
C ILE A 486 -13.68 0.89 -37.49
N ILE A 487 -13.74 -0.43 -37.43
CA ILE A 487 -14.93 -1.22 -37.76
C ILE A 487 -15.48 -1.77 -36.44
N PHE A 488 -16.71 -1.38 -36.11
CA PHE A 488 -17.45 -1.92 -34.99
C PHE A 488 -18.13 -3.21 -35.44
N ASP A 489 -17.74 -4.34 -34.84
CA ASP A 489 -18.34 -5.63 -35.14
C ASP A 489 -19.47 -5.94 -34.16
N VAL A 490 -20.42 -6.77 -34.59
CA VAL A 490 -21.38 -7.39 -33.68
C VAL A 490 -20.76 -8.71 -33.23
N TYR A 491 -20.74 -9.00 -31.92
CA TYR A 491 -20.37 -10.32 -31.39
C TYR A 491 -21.34 -11.39 -31.92
N ILE A 492 -21.13 -11.88 -33.14
CA ILE A 492 -21.93 -12.96 -33.72
C ILE A 492 -21.12 -14.28 -33.73
N ASP A 493 -19.79 -14.23 -33.76
CA ASP A 493 -18.97 -15.41 -34.11
C ASP A 493 -18.02 -15.93 -33.02
N LEU A 494 -18.00 -15.37 -31.80
CA LEU A 494 -17.04 -15.79 -30.75
C LEU A 494 -17.64 -16.52 -29.53
N GLY A 495 -18.93 -16.86 -29.53
CA GLY A 495 -19.51 -17.68 -28.44
C GLY A 495 -19.49 -17.05 -27.04
N ILE A 496 -19.11 -15.77 -26.91
CA ILE A 496 -19.15 -15.02 -25.66
C ILE A 496 -20.56 -14.42 -25.55
N SER A 497 -21.36 -15.04 -24.70
CA SER A 497 -22.76 -14.68 -24.44
C SER A 497 -22.91 -13.20 -24.06
N GLN A 498 -23.87 -12.52 -24.71
CA GLN A 498 -24.44 -11.25 -24.26
C GLN A 498 -25.06 -11.46 -22.88
N LYS A 499 -24.28 -11.29 -21.81
CA LYS A 499 -24.84 -10.98 -20.50
C LYS A 499 -24.54 -9.52 -20.19
N ASP A 500 -25.63 -8.75 -20.15
CA ASP A 500 -25.82 -7.52 -19.40
C ASP A 500 -25.09 -6.24 -19.87
N TYR A 501 -25.11 -5.97 -21.19
CA TYR A 501 -24.75 -4.64 -21.72
C TYR A 501 -25.82 -3.57 -21.45
N THR A 502 -27.09 -3.96 -21.21
CA THR A 502 -28.22 -3.01 -21.06
C THR A 502 -28.37 -2.43 -19.65
N GLN A 503 -27.67 -2.95 -18.64
CA GLN A 503 -27.74 -2.42 -17.27
C GLN A 503 -26.71 -1.31 -16.98
N ALA A 504 -25.76 -1.07 -17.91
CA ALA A 504 -24.67 -0.10 -17.71
C ALA A 504 -25.02 1.34 -18.14
N ILE A 505 -26.19 1.55 -18.72
CA ILE A 505 -26.70 2.88 -19.09
C ILE A 505 -28.11 2.93 -18.50
N GLY A 506 -28.37 3.91 -17.63
CA GLY A 506 -29.66 4.09 -16.95
C GLY A 506 -30.79 4.52 -17.90
N VAL A 507 -31.08 3.72 -18.93
CA VAL A 507 -32.22 3.94 -19.83
C VAL A 507 -33.46 3.34 -19.15
N PRO A 508 -34.51 4.14 -18.87
CA PRO A 508 -35.77 3.60 -18.36
C PRO A 508 -36.40 2.66 -19.40
N ALA A 509 -36.98 1.57 -18.92
CA ALA A 509 -37.50 0.43 -19.68
C ALA A 509 -38.73 0.70 -20.59
N GLN A 510 -38.91 1.92 -21.10
CA GLN A 510 -40.07 2.32 -21.92
C GLN A 510 -39.64 2.89 -23.26
N SER A 511 -39.01 2.06 -24.10
CA SER A 511 -38.98 2.25 -25.56
C SER A 511 -38.49 0.97 -26.25
N GLN A 512 -39.12 -0.16 -25.92
CA GLN A 512 -38.94 -1.41 -26.69
C GLN A 512 -40.13 -1.63 -27.62
N VAL A 513 -40.10 -1.02 -28.80
CA VAL A 513 -40.80 -1.58 -29.97
C VAL A 513 -39.97 -1.30 -31.23
N VAL A 514 -39.09 -2.23 -31.61
CA VAL A 514 -38.62 -2.39 -32.99
C VAL A 514 -38.61 -3.91 -33.31
N PRO A 515 -39.17 -4.35 -34.45
CA PRO A 515 -39.78 -5.67 -34.56
C PRO A 515 -38.81 -6.83 -34.81
N ARG A 516 -39.26 -7.98 -34.31
CA ARG A 516 -38.71 -9.35 -34.29
C ARG A 516 -38.53 -10.01 -35.67
N ILE A 517 -38.09 -9.27 -36.70
CA ILE A 517 -38.12 -9.73 -38.11
C ILE A 517 -36.82 -10.43 -38.57
N TYR A 518 -35.69 -10.28 -37.87
CA TYR A 518 -34.40 -10.83 -38.37
C TYR A 518 -34.07 -12.28 -37.95
N ARG A 519 -34.88 -12.96 -37.12
CA ARG A 519 -34.63 -14.37 -36.76
C ARG A 519 -35.10 -15.40 -37.79
N LEU A 520 -36.02 -15.04 -38.69
CA LEU A 520 -36.59 -16.01 -39.66
C LEU A 520 -35.85 -16.07 -41.00
N ALA A 521 -35.02 -15.07 -41.33
CA ALA A 521 -34.26 -15.05 -42.58
C ALA A 521 -33.00 -15.94 -42.55
N GLY A 522 -32.35 -16.08 -41.38
CA GLY A 522 -31.18 -16.95 -41.20
C GLY A 522 -31.50 -18.45 -41.21
N PHE A 523 -32.68 -18.82 -40.71
CA PHE A 523 -33.11 -20.22 -40.66
C PHE A 523 -33.45 -20.78 -42.06
N ARG A 524 -33.92 -19.93 -42.99
CA ARG A 524 -34.27 -20.32 -44.36
C ARG A 524 -33.04 -20.55 -45.26
N ARG A 525 -31.93 -19.85 -45.02
CA ARG A 525 -30.65 -20.05 -45.75
C ARG A 525 -29.89 -21.31 -45.31
N ASN A 526 -29.96 -21.68 -44.03
CA ASN A 526 -29.32 -22.91 -43.55
C ASN A 526 -30.05 -24.18 -43.99
N MET A 527 -31.37 -24.14 -44.23
CA MET A 527 -32.12 -25.30 -44.72
C MET A 527 -31.90 -25.59 -46.22
N THR A 528 -31.56 -24.58 -47.02
CA THR A 528 -31.23 -24.76 -48.45
C THR A 528 -29.82 -25.34 -48.68
N ASN A 529 -28.85 -25.01 -47.82
CA ASN A 529 -27.49 -25.57 -47.92
C ASN A 529 -27.45 -27.07 -47.52
N ILE A 530 -28.28 -27.50 -46.56
CA ILE A 530 -28.36 -28.92 -46.16
C ILE A 530 -29.04 -29.78 -47.24
N ARG A 531 -29.97 -29.22 -48.03
CA ARG A 531 -30.58 -29.95 -49.17
C ARG A 531 -29.61 -30.21 -50.34
N SER A 532 -28.63 -29.32 -50.55
CA SER A 532 -27.66 -29.46 -51.64
C SER A 532 -26.55 -30.50 -51.39
N ILE A 533 -26.35 -30.91 -50.13
CA ILE A 533 -25.32 -31.88 -49.74
C ILE A 533 -25.87 -33.32 -49.75
N LEU A 534 -27.20 -33.51 -49.78
CA LEU A 534 -27.85 -34.82 -49.70
C LEU A 534 -28.33 -35.39 -51.05
N THR A 535 -28.02 -34.75 -52.19
CA THR A 535 -28.44 -35.23 -53.53
C THR A 535 -27.34 -35.96 -54.33
N VAL A 536 -26.16 -36.17 -53.74
CA VAL A 536 -25.07 -36.93 -54.38
C VAL A 536 -24.62 -38.04 -53.42
N CYS A 537 -25.39 -39.12 -53.36
CA CYS A 537 -24.94 -40.47 -52.99
C CYS A 537 -26.13 -41.42 -53.03
N THR A 538 -26.41 -41.94 -54.23
CA THR A 538 -27.24 -43.11 -54.47
C THR A 538 -26.53 -44.37 -53.94
N VAL A 539 -27.07 -45.07 -52.94
CA VAL A 539 -27.22 -46.55 -52.87
C VAL A 539 -28.25 -46.90 -51.77
N SER A 540 -29.25 -47.70 -52.13
CA SER A 540 -30.21 -48.44 -51.27
C SER A 540 -29.89 -49.95 -51.38
N PRO A 541 -30.50 -50.90 -50.63
CA PRO A 541 -30.92 -50.92 -49.22
C PRO A 541 -30.67 -52.30 -48.52
N THR A 542 -30.69 -52.38 -47.17
CA THR A 542 -31.25 -53.53 -46.36
C THR A 542 -31.13 -53.22 -44.86
N ILE A 543 -32.19 -52.76 -44.18
CA ILE A 543 -33.23 -53.50 -43.42
C ILE A 543 -32.87 -53.79 -41.93
N ARG A 544 -33.81 -53.37 -41.06
CA ARG A 544 -34.17 -53.79 -39.66
C ARG A 544 -33.40 -53.14 -38.50
N LEU A 545 -34.07 -52.30 -37.69
CA LEU A 545 -34.92 -52.61 -36.50
C LEU A 545 -34.05 -53.17 -35.35
N ALA A 546 -34.19 -52.83 -34.07
CA ALA A 546 -34.87 -51.80 -33.28
C ALA A 546 -34.40 -52.07 -31.82
N THR A 547 -34.79 -51.20 -30.88
CA THR A 547 -34.95 -51.46 -29.44
C THR A 547 -33.71 -51.72 -28.56
N SER A 548 -33.38 -50.68 -27.79
CA SER A 548 -33.02 -50.63 -26.35
C SER A 548 -33.71 -51.67 -25.43
N PRO A 549 -33.43 -51.73 -24.10
CA PRO A 549 -32.28 -51.30 -23.26
C PRO A 549 -31.87 -52.39 -22.21
N CYS A 550 -30.91 -52.05 -21.34
CA CYS A 550 -30.79 -52.41 -19.91
C CYS A 550 -29.40 -52.90 -19.47
N TRP A 551 -28.97 -52.28 -18.38
CA TRP A 551 -27.80 -52.59 -17.57
C TRP A 551 -27.91 -53.97 -16.91
N ILE A 552 -26.77 -54.67 -16.75
CA ILE A 552 -26.40 -55.46 -15.56
C ILE A 552 -24.88 -55.71 -15.56
N ARG A 553 -24.36 -55.80 -14.34
CA ARG A 553 -22.97 -55.88 -13.84
C ARG A 553 -22.01 -56.90 -14.48
N SER A 554 -20.73 -56.58 -14.25
CA SER A 554 -19.45 -57.31 -14.41
C SER A 554 -19.45 -58.82 -14.18
N PRO A 555 -18.38 -59.53 -14.59
CA PRO A 555 -17.33 -59.83 -13.62
C PRO A 555 -15.88 -59.86 -14.15
N ALA A 556 -15.00 -60.08 -13.19
CA ALA A 556 -13.55 -60.01 -13.15
C ALA A 556 -12.77 -61.17 -13.81
N GLY A 557 -11.44 -61.00 -13.81
CA GLY A 557 -10.40 -62.03 -13.91
C GLY A 557 -9.58 -61.92 -15.19
N LEU A 558 -8.25 -62.03 -15.23
CA LEU A 558 -7.18 -62.21 -14.25
C LEU A 558 -5.86 -62.25 -15.08
N ALA A 559 -4.71 -62.19 -14.41
CA ALA A 559 -3.33 -62.38 -14.91
C ALA A 559 -2.65 -61.13 -15.50
N SER A 560 -1.43 -60.74 -15.15
CA SER A 560 -0.45 -61.21 -14.17
C SER A 560 0.73 -60.22 -14.16
N ILE A 561 1.30 -59.98 -12.98
CA ILE A 561 2.49 -59.18 -12.63
C ILE A 561 3.77 -60.00 -12.99
N PRO A 562 4.95 -59.40 -13.29
CA PRO A 562 5.93 -59.14 -12.24
C PRO A 562 6.71 -57.80 -12.29
N ALA A 563 6.96 -57.34 -11.07
CA ALA A 563 7.82 -56.27 -10.57
C ALA A 563 9.27 -56.21 -11.08
N ALA A 564 9.87 -55.01 -11.00
CA ALA A 564 11.28 -54.82 -10.61
C ALA A 564 11.48 -53.43 -9.95
N ARG A 565 12.48 -53.36 -9.07
CA ARG A 565 12.66 -52.46 -7.93
C ARG A 565 14.08 -51.85 -7.98
N LYS A 566 14.29 -50.67 -7.38
CA LYS A 566 15.59 -49.97 -7.07
C LYS A 566 16.22 -49.25 -8.28
N GLY A 567 16.90 -48.11 -8.20
CA GLY A 567 17.34 -47.23 -7.11
C GLY A 567 18.51 -46.34 -7.61
N SER A 568 18.67 -45.15 -7.02
CA SER A 568 19.93 -44.39 -6.85
C SER A 568 20.53 -43.51 -7.98
N GLN A 569 20.74 -42.25 -7.58
CA GLN A 569 21.92 -41.36 -7.76
C GLN A 569 22.21 -40.61 -9.07
N SER A 570 22.16 -39.27 -8.93
CA SER A 570 23.15 -38.22 -9.27
C SER A 570 24.02 -38.33 -10.53
N ILE A 571 24.13 -37.21 -11.28
CA ILE A 571 25.41 -36.59 -11.71
C ILE A 571 25.16 -35.23 -12.41
N MET A 572 25.95 -34.23 -11.99
CA MET A 572 26.22 -32.94 -12.65
C MET A 572 26.92 -33.12 -13.99
N VAL A 573 26.64 -32.29 -15.00
CA VAL A 573 27.67 -31.86 -15.96
C VAL A 573 27.45 -30.39 -16.36
N ALA A 574 28.49 -29.59 -16.09
CA ALA A 574 28.76 -28.28 -16.66
C ALA A 574 29.62 -28.41 -17.93
N LYS A 575 29.47 -27.45 -18.87
CA LYS A 575 30.45 -26.91 -19.85
C LYS A 575 29.61 -26.10 -20.88
N GLY A 576 29.88 -24.84 -21.21
CA GLY A 576 31.15 -24.10 -21.25
C GLY A 576 31.72 -24.15 -22.67
N CYS A 577 31.59 -23.06 -23.44
CA CYS A 577 32.60 -22.57 -24.38
C CYS A 577 32.18 -21.21 -24.96
N SER A 578 32.91 -20.19 -24.53
CA SER A 578 33.30 -18.98 -25.27
C SER A 578 34.27 -19.31 -26.42
N VAL A 579 34.61 -18.30 -27.24
CA VAL A 579 35.79 -18.11 -28.15
C VAL A 579 35.27 -17.51 -29.49
N VAL A 580 35.77 -16.40 -30.06
CA VAL A 580 36.95 -15.55 -29.80
C VAL A 580 36.82 -14.20 -30.53
N ASP A 581 37.49 -13.19 -29.96
CA ASP A 581 37.85 -11.88 -30.50
C ASP A 581 38.58 -11.92 -31.87
N ASN A 582 38.51 -10.82 -32.61
CA ASN A 582 39.73 -10.28 -33.21
C ASN A 582 39.65 -8.74 -33.25
N ARG A 583 40.67 -8.12 -32.65
CA ARG A 583 40.97 -6.69 -32.66
C ARG A 583 41.82 -6.33 -33.87
N ASP A 584 41.93 -5.02 -34.06
CA ASP A 584 43.06 -4.20 -34.53
C ASP A 584 42.45 -3.10 -35.44
N GLY A 585 42.61 -1.79 -35.26
CA GLY A 585 43.59 -0.96 -34.56
C GLY A 585 44.03 0.15 -35.52
N GLU A 586 44.07 1.41 -35.04
CA GLU A 586 44.73 2.61 -35.67
C GLU A 586 44.06 3.20 -36.94
N GLU A 587 44.12 4.47 -37.33
CA GLU A 587 44.60 5.77 -36.82
C GLU A 587 44.05 6.86 -37.80
N GLU A 588 44.06 8.13 -37.36
CA GLU A 588 44.12 9.39 -38.15
C GLU A 588 43.05 9.78 -39.20
N GLY A 589 42.61 11.05 -39.12
CA GLY A 589 41.82 11.77 -40.13
C GLY A 589 40.91 12.86 -39.55
#